data_AF-B1Z9B2-F1
#
_entry.id   AF-B1Z9B2-F1
#
_cell.length_a   1.000
_cell.length_b   1.000
_cell.length_c   1.000
_cell.angle_alpha   90.00
_cell.angle_beta   90.00
_cell.angle_gamma   90.00
#
_symmetry.space_group_name_H-M   'P 1'
#
loop_
_entity.id
_entity.type
_entity.pdbx_description
1 polymer ?
#
loop_
_entity_poly.entity_id
_entity_poly.type
_entity_poly.pdbx_seq_one_letter_code
_entity_poly.pdbx_strand_id
1 'polypeptide(L)'
;MTLQAGTRRAGIRAALAALCLSAAAAQAQEARLEARVDCVVEPAQKLKIGSATLGILKSVPVNRGATVNAGDIIARLDSSVEEANVALSRAQSESRAGIEAQQTRVELYKRRLDRQNQLSKGIVTQEKLDQVEADYEIGRRDLQTEILKHKLNGIELQRAEAQLELRMIRSPIRGIVTERLMSAGEFVRQDSAIFTLVQLDPLYVEAYLPVARWKEIALGMTATVELDQPIGGAYAAKVSVVDQVFDAASGTFGVRLELPNPDFKLPGGQRCKVAFPLAPAGPLATAVPPDAK
;
A
#
# COMPACT_ATOMS: atom_id res chain seq x y z
N MET A 1 -7.11 66.28 67.26
CA MET A 1 -6.51 64.92 67.31
C MET A 1 -7.70 64.00 67.58
N THR A 2 -8.16 63.11 66.71
CA THR A 2 -7.47 62.12 65.88
C THR A 2 -8.37 61.73 64.68
N LEU A 3 -7.74 61.50 63.51
CA LEU A 3 -8.37 61.13 62.23
C LEU A 3 -8.12 59.64 61.92
N GLN A 4 -9.15 58.99 61.36
CA GLN A 4 -9.13 57.88 60.39
C GLN A 4 -8.31 56.60 60.67
N ALA A 5 -9.03 55.55 61.08
CA ALA A 5 -8.61 54.14 60.94
C ALA A 5 -9.73 53.36 60.23
N GLY A 6 -9.64 53.18 58.91
CA GLY A 6 -10.69 52.46 58.15
C GLY A 6 -10.30 51.78 56.84
N THR A 7 -9.15 52.11 56.23
CA THR A 7 -8.90 51.74 54.83
C THR A 7 -7.90 50.60 54.59
N ARG A 8 -7.25 50.05 55.63
CA ARG A 8 -6.16 49.05 55.44
C ARG A 8 -6.61 47.60 55.22
N ARG A 9 -7.88 47.23 55.46
CA ARG A 9 -8.34 45.83 55.33
C ARG A 9 -8.80 45.43 53.92
N ALA A 10 -9.12 46.39 53.05
CA ALA A 10 -9.59 46.12 51.70
C ALA A 10 -8.46 45.76 50.72
N GLY A 11 -7.29 46.41 50.82
CA GLY A 11 -6.15 46.16 49.92
C GLY A 11 -5.50 44.79 50.09
N ILE A 12 -5.51 44.23 51.31
CA ILE A 12 -4.89 42.92 51.60
C ILE A 12 -5.73 41.77 51.02
N ARG A 13 -7.07 41.87 51.07
CA ARG A 13 -7.97 40.86 50.46
C ARG A 13 -7.91 40.88 48.93
N ALA A 14 -7.78 42.05 48.31
CA ALA A 14 -7.62 42.17 46.86
C ALA A 14 -6.26 41.63 46.39
N ALA A 15 -5.18 41.86 47.14
CA ALA A 15 -3.85 41.32 46.83
C ALA A 15 -3.77 39.79 46.96
N LEU A 16 -4.41 39.20 47.98
CA LEU A 16 -4.50 37.75 48.15
C LEU A 16 -5.35 37.08 47.06
N ALA A 17 -6.46 37.71 46.65
CA ALA A 17 -7.27 37.20 45.54
C ALA A 17 -6.51 37.23 44.21
N ALA A 18 -5.77 38.32 43.92
CA ALA A 18 -4.95 38.42 42.70
C ALA A 18 -3.81 37.37 42.67
N LEU A 19 -3.17 37.10 43.81
CA LEU A 19 -2.11 36.09 43.93
C LEU A 19 -2.63 34.66 43.73
N CYS A 20 -3.84 34.36 44.25
CA CYS A 20 -4.50 33.07 44.02
C CYS A 20 -4.95 32.88 42.57
N LEU A 21 -5.43 33.93 41.88
CA LEU A 21 -5.75 33.86 40.46
C LEU A 21 -4.50 33.63 39.59
N SER A 22 -3.37 34.28 39.90
CA SER A 22 -2.12 34.04 39.17
C SER A 22 -1.55 32.63 39.40
N ALA A 23 -1.70 32.07 40.59
CA ALA A 23 -1.27 30.71 40.89
C ALA A 23 -2.12 29.65 40.16
N ALA A 24 -3.44 29.85 40.11
CA ALA A 24 -4.34 28.98 39.35
C ALA A 24 -4.09 29.07 37.83
N ALA A 25 -3.77 30.26 37.31
CA ALA A 25 -3.41 30.43 35.90
C ALA A 25 -2.07 29.76 35.56
N ALA A 26 -1.07 29.82 36.45
CA ALA A 26 0.20 29.13 36.28
C ALA A 26 0.05 27.60 36.30
N GLN A 27 -0.74 27.06 37.25
CA GLN A 27 -1.03 25.63 37.33
C GLN A 27 -1.83 25.11 36.12
N ALA A 28 -2.79 25.91 35.63
CA ALA A 28 -3.54 25.57 34.41
C ALA A 28 -2.67 25.60 33.15
N GLN A 29 -1.63 26.44 33.13
CA GLN A 29 -0.67 26.53 32.02
C GLN A 29 0.34 25.38 32.05
N GLU A 30 0.79 24.94 33.23
CA GLU A 30 1.60 23.72 33.39
C GLU A 30 0.83 22.46 33.00
N ALA A 31 -0.43 22.30 33.44
CA ALA A 31 -1.28 21.16 33.06
C ALA A 31 -1.56 21.10 31.54
N ARG A 32 -1.64 22.25 30.86
CA ARG A 32 -1.73 22.33 29.39
C ARG A 32 -0.43 21.97 28.69
N LEU A 33 0.72 22.18 29.34
CA LEU A 33 2.03 21.82 28.84
C LEU A 33 2.28 20.31 29.01
N GLU A 34 1.82 19.72 30.12
CA GLU A 34 1.83 18.28 30.38
C GLU A 34 0.90 17.48 29.43
N ALA A 35 -0.05 18.15 28.79
CA ALA A 35 -0.90 17.54 27.77
C ALA A 35 -0.18 17.31 26.42
N ARG A 36 1.01 17.90 26.23
CA ARG A 36 1.80 17.79 24.99
C ARG A 36 2.85 16.69 25.13
N VAL A 37 2.76 15.69 24.26
CA VAL A 37 3.65 14.53 24.23
C VAL A 37 4.59 14.68 23.05
N ASP A 38 5.87 14.46 23.26
CA ASP A 38 6.84 14.47 22.17
C ASP A 38 6.53 13.32 21.20
N CYS A 39 6.61 13.61 19.90
CA CYS A 39 6.34 12.67 18.83
C CYS A 39 7.32 12.83 17.67
N VAL A 40 7.33 11.82 16.80
CA VAL A 40 8.07 11.85 15.53
C VAL A 40 7.11 11.53 14.40
N VAL A 41 7.17 12.35 13.34
CA VAL A 41 6.42 12.10 12.11
C VAL A 41 7.27 11.29 11.17
N GLU A 42 6.79 10.13 10.75
CA GLU A 42 7.46 9.22 9.83
C GLU A 42 6.62 8.97 8.56
N PRO A 43 7.27 8.66 7.42
CA PRO A 43 6.56 8.15 6.25
C PRO A 43 5.79 6.88 6.59
N ALA A 44 4.62 6.67 5.98
CA ALA A 44 3.85 5.46 6.22
C ALA A 44 4.63 4.18 5.87
N GLN A 45 5.41 4.22 4.79
CA GLN A 45 6.24 3.11 4.34
C GLN A 45 7.50 3.64 3.64
N LYS A 46 8.62 2.92 3.81
CA LYS A 46 9.87 3.11 3.07
C LYS A 46 10.24 1.81 2.39
N LEU A 47 10.21 1.79 1.06
CA LEU A 47 10.42 0.59 0.25
C LEU A 47 11.69 0.73 -0.60
N LYS A 48 12.55 -0.29 -0.55
CA LYS A 48 13.65 -0.44 -1.51
C LYS A 48 13.15 -1.29 -2.67
N ILE A 49 13.05 -0.69 -3.85
CA ILE A 49 12.55 -1.36 -5.05
C ILE A 49 13.71 -1.91 -5.85
N GLY A 50 13.73 -3.24 -6.01
CA GLY A 50 14.65 -3.96 -6.88
C GLY A 50 13.96 -4.47 -8.15
N SER A 51 14.51 -5.54 -8.72
CA SER A 51 13.93 -6.24 -9.87
C SER A 51 13.60 -7.68 -9.52
N ALA A 52 12.49 -8.20 -10.07
CA ALA A 52 12.15 -9.62 -9.97
C ALA A 52 13.10 -10.51 -10.80
N THR A 53 13.73 -9.94 -11.84
CA THR A 53 14.64 -10.65 -12.75
C THR A 53 15.97 -9.92 -12.90
N LEU A 54 17.03 -10.67 -13.13
CA LEU A 54 18.34 -10.10 -13.50
C LEU A 54 18.34 -9.53 -14.93
N GLY A 55 19.16 -8.51 -15.17
CA GLY A 55 19.28 -7.92 -16.50
C GLY A 55 19.96 -6.55 -16.48
N ILE A 56 20.16 -5.98 -17.66
CA ILE A 56 20.72 -4.63 -17.82
C ILE A 56 19.58 -3.62 -17.77
N LEU A 57 19.73 -2.52 -17.04
CA LEU A 57 18.79 -1.40 -17.07
C LEU A 57 18.87 -0.69 -18.43
N LYS A 58 17.80 -0.78 -19.22
CA LYS A 58 17.68 -0.09 -20.50
C LYS A 58 17.32 1.39 -20.32
N SER A 59 16.41 1.68 -19.39
CA SER A 59 15.98 3.06 -19.13
C SER A 59 15.50 3.25 -17.70
N VAL A 60 15.79 4.44 -17.15
CA VAL A 60 15.38 4.86 -15.80
C VAL A 60 14.76 6.25 -15.91
N PRO A 61 13.47 6.37 -16.29
CA PRO A 61 12.84 7.65 -16.61
C PRO A 61 12.62 8.56 -15.39
N VAL A 62 12.71 8.01 -14.18
CA VAL A 62 12.39 8.73 -12.94
C VAL A 62 13.66 9.13 -12.19
N ASN A 63 13.66 10.36 -11.66
CA ASN A 63 14.76 10.94 -10.90
C ASN A 63 14.42 11.08 -9.42
N ARG A 64 15.45 11.31 -8.59
CA ARG A 64 15.29 11.65 -7.18
C ARG A 64 14.38 12.88 -7.01
N GLY A 65 13.45 12.81 -6.08
CA GLY A 65 12.46 13.85 -5.80
C GLY A 65 11.21 13.80 -6.69
N ALA A 66 11.19 12.94 -7.71
CA ALA A 66 10.00 12.77 -8.53
C ALA A 66 8.88 12.07 -7.74
N THR A 67 7.65 12.49 -7.99
CA THR A 67 6.44 11.83 -7.50
C THR A 67 6.04 10.73 -8.46
N VAL A 68 5.62 9.58 -7.92
CA VAL A 68 5.15 8.41 -8.67
C VAL A 68 3.83 7.92 -8.09
N ASN A 69 2.97 7.39 -8.95
CA ASN A 69 1.75 6.69 -8.56
C ASN A 69 1.97 5.18 -8.56
N ALA A 70 1.07 4.46 -7.88
CA ALA A 70 1.05 3.00 -7.95
C ALA A 70 0.80 2.55 -9.40
N GLY A 71 1.65 1.67 -9.91
CA GLY A 71 1.61 1.16 -11.28
C GLY A 71 2.50 1.91 -12.29
N ASP A 72 3.02 3.09 -11.95
CA ASP A 72 3.90 3.86 -12.84
C ASP A 72 5.21 3.10 -13.11
N ILE A 73 5.66 3.11 -14.37
CA ILE A 73 6.92 2.47 -14.76
C ILE A 73 8.08 3.37 -14.34
N ILE A 74 8.87 2.89 -13.37
CA ILE A 74 10.00 3.64 -12.80
C ILE A 74 11.34 3.22 -13.40
N ALA A 75 11.44 1.99 -13.91
CA ALA A 75 12.59 1.49 -14.67
C ALA A 75 12.19 0.41 -15.66
N ARG A 76 13.03 0.21 -16.69
CA ARG A 76 12.90 -0.88 -17.66
C ARG A 76 14.24 -1.58 -17.81
N LEU A 77 14.20 -2.91 -17.75
CA LEU A 77 15.31 -3.76 -18.16
C LEU A 77 15.36 -3.88 -19.68
N ASP A 78 16.49 -4.35 -20.22
CA ASP A 78 16.51 -4.83 -21.59
C ASP A 78 15.57 -6.04 -21.73
N SER A 79 14.72 -5.94 -22.74
CA SER A 79 13.59 -6.80 -23.04
C SER A 79 13.62 -7.32 -24.48
N SER A 80 14.73 -7.14 -25.21
CA SER A 80 14.81 -7.43 -26.65
C SER A 80 14.51 -8.90 -26.96
N VAL A 81 14.97 -9.82 -26.09
CA VAL A 81 14.71 -11.26 -26.22
C VAL A 81 13.27 -11.60 -25.88
N GLU A 82 12.73 -11.03 -24.81
CA GLU A 82 11.34 -11.22 -24.40
C GLU A 82 10.35 -10.70 -25.44
N GLU A 83 10.62 -9.53 -26.02
CA GLU A 83 9.84 -8.95 -27.11
C GLU A 83 9.81 -9.88 -28.33
N ALA A 84 10.96 -10.44 -28.72
CA ALA A 84 11.04 -11.40 -29.82
C ALA A 84 10.27 -12.70 -29.52
N ASN A 85 10.34 -13.19 -28.27
CA ASN A 85 9.61 -14.39 -27.85
C ASN A 85 8.09 -14.18 -27.83
N VAL A 86 7.63 -13.01 -27.39
CA VAL A 86 6.20 -12.63 -27.48
C VAL A 86 5.77 -12.56 -28.94
N ALA A 87 6.56 -11.97 -29.82
CA ALA A 87 6.25 -11.90 -31.25
C ALA A 87 6.12 -13.30 -31.89
N LEU A 88 7.06 -14.20 -31.60
CA LEU A 88 7.01 -15.60 -32.05
C LEU A 88 5.77 -16.34 -31.53
N SER A 89 5.53 -16.25 -30.22
CA SER A 89 4.41 -16.94 -29.58
C SER A 89 3.05 -16.41 -30.05
N ARG A 90 2.97 -15.10 -30.32
CA ARG A 90 1.79 -14.45 -30.89
C ARG A 90 1.48 -14.99 -32.29
N ALA A 91 2.48 -15.04 -33.16
CA ALA A 91 2.32 -15.59 -34.51
C ALA A 91 1.85 -17.05 -34.49
N GLN A 92 2.39 -17.87 -33.57
CA GLN A 92 1.97 -19.26 -33.39
C GLN A 92 0.56 -19.40 -32.82
N SER A 93 0.16 -18.51 -31.89
CA SER A 93 -1.16 -18.52 -31.28
C SER A 93 -2.27 -18.00 -32.21
N GLU A 94 -1.94 -17.10 -33.14
CA GLU A 94 -2.90 -16.55 -34.10
C GLU A 94 -3.10 -17.48 -35.31
N SER A 95 -2.14 -18.37 -35.59
CA SER A 95 -2.21 -19.30 -36.71
C SER A 95 -3.28 -20.39 -36.51
N ARG A 96 -4.30 -20.38 -37.39
CA ARG A 96 -5.38 -21.38 -37.43
C ARG A 96 -5.23 -22.40 -38.56
N ALA A 97 -4.17 -22.30 -39.36
CA ALA A 97 -3.98 -23.10 -40.57
C ALA A 97 -4.05 -24.62 -40.30
N GLY A 98 -3.50 -25.10 -39.18
CA GLY A 98 -3.58 -26.51 -38.77
C GLY A 98 -5.02 -26.96 -38.51
N ILE A 99 -5.79 -26.16 -37.77
CA ILE A 99 -7.21 -26.43 -37.49
C ILE A 99 -8.01 -26.44 -38.80
N GLU A 100 -7.85 -25.43 -39.65
CA GLU A 100 -8.60 -25.31 -40.91
C GLU A 100 -8.31 -26.48 -41.88
N ALA A 101 -7.05 -26.90 -41.97
CA ALA A 101 -6.67 -28.08 -42.75
C ALA A 101 -7.33 -29.36 -42.22
N GLN A 102 -7.35 -29.56 -40.90
CA GLN A 102 -8.00 -30.73 -40.29
C GLN A 102 -9.52 -30.67 -40.37
N GLN A 103 -10.13 -29.50 -40.24
CA GLN A 103 -11.58 -29.30 -40.43
C GLN A 103 -12.01 -29.72 -41.83
N THR A 104 -11.27 -29.27 -42.85
CA THR A 104 -11.53 -29.65 -44.24
C THR A 104 -11.41 -31.17 -44.45
N ARG A 105 -10.42 -31.81 -43.81
CA ARG A 105 -10.24 -33.27 -43.85
C ARG A 105 -11.41 -34.02 -43.19
N VAL A 106 -11.85 -33.57 -42.01
CA VAL A 106 -13.02 -34.13 -41.32
C VAL A 106 -14.28 -33.98 -42.17
N GLU A 107 -14.48 -32.84 -42.81
CA GLU A 107 -15.62 -32.61 -43.69
C GLU A 107 -15.62 -33.57 -44.90
N LEU A 108 -14.45 -33.78 -45.51
CA LEU A 108 -14.31 -34.77 -46.59
C LEU A 108 -14.68 -36.17 -46.13
N TYR A 109 -14.19 -36.61 -44.96
CA TYR A 109 -14.50 -37.94 -44.41
C TYR A 109 -15.98 -38.07 -44.05
N LYS A 110 -16.59 -37.03 -43.47
CA LYS A 110 -18.02 -36.99 -43.20
C LYS A 110 -18.84 -37.18 -44.48
N ARG A 111 -18.52 -36.43 -45.53
CA ARG A 111 -19.20 -36.54 -46.84
C ARG A 111 -19.01 -37.92 -47.48
N ARG A 112 -17.91 -38.64 -47.20
CA ARG A 112 -17.73 -40.03 -47.64
C ARG A 112 -18.61 -40.98 -46.84
N LEU A 113 -18.65 -40.83 -45.51
CA LEU A 113 -19.50 -41.62 -44.63
C LEU A 113 -20.98 -41.48 -44.98
N ASP A 114 -21.46 -40.25 -45.14
CA ASP A 114 -22.85 -39.96 -45.49
C ASP A 114 -23.25 -40.60 -46.82
N ARG A 115 -22.37 -40.54 -47.82
CA ARG A 115 -22.58 -41.18 -49.14
C ARG A 115 -22.61 -42.70 -49.02
N GLN A 116 -21.71 -43.28 -48.24
CA GLN A 116 -21.67 -44.72 -48.03
C GLN A 116 -22.93 -45.23 -47.31
N ASN A 117 -23.43 -44.46 -46.33
CA ASN A 117 -24.68 -44.72 -45.63
C ASN A 117 -25.93 -44.58 -46.51
N GLN A 118 -25.90 -43.72 -47.53
CA GLN A 118 -26.97 -43.65 -48.52
C GLN A 118 -26.97 -44.87 -49.47
N LEU A 119 -25.77 -45.37 -49.81
CA LEU A 119 -25.57 -46.52 -50.72
C LEU A 119 -25.73 -47.89 -50.02
N SER A 120 -25.65 -47.95 -48.69
CA SER A 120 -25.75 -49.19 -47.91
C SER A 120 -27.13 -49.86 -47.96
N LYS A 121 -28.15 -49.17 -48.49
CA LYS A 121 -29.49 -49.73 -48.75
C LYS A 121 -29.54 -50.79 -49.87
N GLY A 122 -28.40 -51.27 -50.40
CA GLY A 122 -28.42 -52.42 -51.32
C GLY A 122 -27.10 -53.09 -51.75
N ILE A 123 -25.90 -52.50 -51.58
CA ILE A 123 -24.68 -53.02 -52.28
C ILE A 123 -23.37 -53.01 -51.42
N VAL A 124 -23.36 -52.45 -50.21
CA VAL A 124 -22.11 -52.16 -49.47
C VAL A 124 -21.76 -53.24 -48.44
N THR A 125 -20.49 -53.63 -48.35
CA THR A 125 -20.00 -54.56 -47.31
C THR A 125 -19.83 -53.86 -45.95
N GLN A 126 -20.05 -54.59 -44.85
CA GLN A 126 -19.81 -54.12 -43.48
C GLN A 126 -18.39 -53.55 -43.31
N GLU A 127 -17.39 -54.28 -43.82
CA GLU A 127 -15.98 -53.86 -43.81
C GLU A 127 -15.78 -52.45 -44.40
N LYS A 128 -16.50 -52.10 -45.47
CA LYS A 128 -16.35 -50.80 -46.10
C LYS A 128 -16.99 -49.68 -45.28
N LEU A 129 -18.08 -49.96 -44.58
CA LEU A 129 -18.69 -49.01 -43.64
C LEU A 129 -17.76 -48.78 -42.45
N ASP A 130 -17.27 -49.87 -41.84
CA ASP A 130 -16.34 -49.82 -40.71
C ASP A 130 -15.08 -49.00 -41.06
N GLN A 131 -14.54 -49.18 -42.26
CA GLN A 131 -13.36 -48.42 -42.72
C GLN A 131 -13.64 -46.91 -42.80
N VAL A 132 -14.77 -46.51 -43.39
CA VAL A 132 -15.08 -45.07 -43.58
C VAL A 132 -15.47 -44.42 -42.26
N GLU A 133 -16.10 -45.16 -41.34
CA GLU A 133 -16.37 -44.70 -39.98
C GLU A 133 -15.06 -44.51 -39.19
N ALA A 134 -14.13 -45.47 -39.28
CA ALA A 134 -12.82 -45.35 -38.68
C ALA A 134 -12.03 -44.15 -39.22
N ASP A 135 -12.03 -43.93 -40.54
CA ASP A 135 -11.39 -42.77 -41.17
C ASP A 135 -11.97 -41.44 -40.64
N TYR A 136 -13.30 -41.36 -40.52
CA TYR A 136 -13.98 -40.19 -39.97
C TYR A 136 -13.59 -39.93 -38.52
N GLU A 137 -13.58 -40.96 -37.68
CA GLU A 137 -13.18 -40.84 -36.28
C GLU A 137 -11.71 -40.44 -36.14
N ILE A 138 -10.80 -41.01 -36.93
CA ILE A 138 -9.39 -40.59 -36.98
C ILE A 138 -9.29 -39.09 -37.29
N GLY A 139 -9.98 -38.64 -38.35
CA GLY A 139 -9.99 -37.22 -38.71
C GLY A 139 -10.49 -36.32 -37.57
N ARG A 140 -11.55 -36.75 -36.86
CA ARG A 140 -12.07 -36.00 -35.71
C ARG A 140 -11.05 -35.91 -34.57
N ARG A 141 -10.31 -36.99 -34.30
CA ARG A 141 -9.24 -37.01 -33.28
C ARG A 141 -8.06 -36.12 -33.67
N ASP A 142 -7.70 -36.09 -34.95
CA ASP A 142 -6.66 -35.21 -35.46
C ASP A 142 -7.07 -33.74 -35.35
N LEU A 143 -8.31 -33.40 -35.71
CA LEU A 143 -8.86 -32.06 -35.52
C LEU A 143 -8.84 -31.66 -34.04
N GLN A 144 -9.29 -32.55 -33.15
CA GLN A 144 -9.25 -32.29 -31.71
C GLN A 144 -7.82 -32.02 -31.21
N THR A 145 -6.85 -32.75 -31.76
CA THR A 145 -5.43 -32.58 -31.43
C THR A 145 -4.92 -31.20 -31.86
N GLU A 146 -5.26 -30.74 -33.06
CA GLU A 146 -4.89 -29.38 -33.52
C GLU A 146 -5.57 -28.27 -32.73
N ILE A 147 -6.84 -28.46 -32.32
CA ILE A 147 -7.53 -27.52 -31.42
C ILE A 147 -6.80 -27.41 -30.07
N LEU A 148 -6.37 -28.54 -29.50
CA LEU A 148 -5.61 -28.55 -28.25
C LEU A 148 -4.25 -27.86 -28.42
N LYS A 149 -3.53 -28.11 -29.51
CA LYS A 149 -2.26 -27.43 -29.82
C LYS A 149 -2.43 -25.92 -29.94
N HIS A 150 -3.44 -25.44 -30.67
CA HIS A 150 -3.73 -24.00 -30.74
C HIS A 150 -4.01 -23.41 -29.36
N LYS A 151 -4.75 -24.12 -28.50
CA LYS A 151 -4.98 -23.68 -27.12
C LYS A 151 -3.68 -23.61 -26.31
N LEU A 152 -2.76 -24.57 -26.48
CA LEU A 152 -1.44 -24.54 -25.84
C LEU A 152 -0.61 -23.35 -26.32
N ASN A 153 -0.65 -23.00 -27.61
CA ASN A 153 0.05 -21.81 -28.13
C ASN A 153 -0.48 -20.52 -27.47
N GLY A 154 -1.78 -20.42 -27.21
CA GLY A 154 -2.36 -19.29 -26.48
C GLY A 154 -1.85 -19.18 -25.03
N ILE A 155 -1.68 -20.30 -24.35
CA ILE A 155 -1.10 -20.34 -22.98
C ILE A 155 0.39 -19.96 -23.03
N GLU A 156 1.11 -20.41 -24.05
CA GLU A 156 2.52 -20.06 -24.25
C GLU A 156 2.71 -18.57 -24.51
N LEU A 157 1.82 -17.95 -25.30
CA LEU A 157 1.79 -16.50 -25.47
C LEU A 157 1.60 -15.78 -24.12
N GLN A 158 0.64 -16.20 -23.30
CA GLN A 158 0.42 -15.60 -21.98
C GLN A 158 1.65 -15.72 -21.09
N ARG A 159 2.36 -16.85 -21.15
CA ARG A 159 3.62 -17.05 -20.43
C ARG A 159 4.70 -16.08 -20.92
N ALA A 160 4.86 -15.93 -22.23
CA ALA A 160 5.83 -15.00 -22.81
C ALA A 160 5.51 -13.54 -22.45
N GLU A 161 4.24 -13.13 -22.47
CA GLU A 161 3.79 -11.80 -22.08
C GLU A 161 4.06 -11.52 -20.59
N ALA A 162 3.77 -12.47 -19.70
CA ALA A 162 4.08 -12.34 -18.29
C ALA A 162 5.60 -12.17 -18.04
N GLN A 163 6.44 -12.90 -18.79
CA GLN A 163 7.89 -12.77 -18.70
C GLN A 163 8.38 -11.39 -19.20
N LEU A 164 7.73 -10.83 -20.23
CA LEU A 164 8.01 -9.48 -20.70
C LEU A 164 7.61 -8.42 -19.67
N GLU A 165 6.45 -8.58 -19.00
CA GLU A 165 6.02 -7.67 -17.93
C GLU A 165 7.03 -7.61 -16.77
N LEU A 166 7.70 -8.71 -16.45
CA LEU A 166 8.78 -8.72 -15.43
C LEU A 166 9.97 -7.82 -15.80
N ARG A 167 10.14 -7.46 -17.07
CA ARG A 167 11.16 -6.50 -17.52
C ARG A 167 10.80 -5.05 -17.21
N MET A 168 9.56 -4.78 -16.83
CA MET A 168 9.09 -3.45 -16.41
C MET A 168 8.97 -3.39 -14.89
N ILE A 169 9.72 -2.48 -14.28
CA ILE A 169 9.69 -2.26 -12.84
C ILE A 169 8.72 -1.12 -12.57
N ARG A 170 7.66 -1.43 -11.82
CA ARG A 170 6.58 -0.50 -11.48
C ARG A 170 6.63 -0.11 -10.01
N SER A 171 6.15 1.08 -9.69
CA SER A 171 5.97 1.50 -8.30
C SER A 171 4.80 0.74 -7.66
N PRO A 172 4.98 0.10 -6.49
CA PRO A 172 3.88 -0.56 -5.76
C PRO A 172 3.01 0.44 -4.98
N ILE A 173 3.51 1.66 -4.77
CA ILE A 173 2.87 2.68 -3.93
C ILE A 173 2.78 4.02 -4.67
N ARG A 174 1.90 4.90 -4.20
CA ARG A 174 1.97 6.32 -4.52
C ARG A 174 2.94 6.98 -3.54
N GLY A 175 3.94 7.69 -4.03
CA GLY A 175 4.99 8.22 -3.17
C GLY A 175 6.05 9.03 -3.91
N ILE A 176 7.17 9.28 -3.22
CA ILE A 176 8.30 10.05 -3.74
C ILE A 176 9.54 9.17 -3.81
N VAL A 177 10.32 9.33 -4.88
CA VAL A 177 11.64 8.71 -5.01
C VAL A 177 12.65 9.45 -4.14
N THR A 178 13.09 8.86 -3.03
CA THR A 178 14.08 9.49 -2.15
C THR A 178 15.51 9.26 -2.61
N GLU A 179 15.77 8.12 -3.24
CA GLU A 179 17.10 7.73 -3.71
C GLU A 179 16.99 6.97 -5.02
N ARG A 180 17.91 7.26 -5.94
CA ARG A 180 18.19 6.46 -7.12
C ARG A 180 19.56 5.83 -6.91
N LEU A 181 19.59 4.51 -6.82
CA LEU A 181 20.77 3.72 -6.49
C LEU A 181 21.47 3.17 -7.74
N MET A 182 20.75 3.01 -8.84
CA MET A 182 21.28 2.50 -10.11
C MET A 182 20.83 3.37 -11.29
N SER A 183 21.64 3.36 -12.35
CA SER A 183 21.45 4.11 -13.59
C SER A 183 21.24 3.18 -14.79
N ALA A 184 20.78 3.75 -15.90
CA ALA A 184 20.72 3.01 -17.17
C ALA A 184 22.13 2.53 -17.58
N GLY A 185 22.20 1.32 -18.13
CA GLY A 185 23.44 0.62 -18.49
C GLY A 185 23.99 -0.29 -17.37
N GLU A 186 23.55 -0.10 -16.12
CA GLU A 186 24.00 -0.96 -15.02
C GLU A 186 23.30 -2.32 -15.02
N PHE A 187 23.99 -3.34 -14.50
CA PHE A 187 23.48 -4.70 -14.40
C PHE A 187 22.83 -4.95 -13.04
N VAL A 188 21.54 -5.29 -13.04
CA VAL A 188 20.73 -5.55 -11.85
C VAL A 188 20.79 -7.02 -11.46
N ARG A 189 21.06 -7.26 -10.17
CA ARG A 189 20.99 -8.59 -9.54
C ARG A 189 19.73 -8.68 -8.65
N GLN A 190 19.38 -9.89 -8.22
CA GLN A 190 18.16 -10.15 -7.46
C GLN A 190 18.06 -9.37 -6.13
N ASP A 191 19.20 -9.08 -5.48
CA ASP A 191 19.26 -8.33 -4.21
C ASP A 191 19.57 -6.83 -4.40
N SER A 192 19.71 -6.37 -5.65
CA SER A 192 20.03 -4.98 -5.95
C SER A 192 18.79 -4.09 -5.84
N ALA A 193 18.86 -3.08 -4.98
CA ALA A 193 17.88 -2.01 -4.96
C ALA A 193 18.22 -0.97 -6.03
N ILE A 194 17.23 -0.61 -6.85
CA ILE A 194 17.33 0.39 -7.92
C ILE A 194 16.88 1.75 -7.39
N PHE A 195 15.82 1.76 -6.58
CA PHE A 195 15.25 2.96 -5.97
C PHE A 195 14.90 2.76 -4.50
N THR A 196 14.86 3.85 -3.76
CA THR A 196 14.16 3.93 -2.48
C THR A 196 12.93 4.83 -2.67
N LEU A 197 11.74 4.28 -2.42
CA LEU A 197 10.46 4.99 -2.46
C LEU A 197 9.95 5.20 -1.03
N VAL A 198 9.32 6.34 -0.79
CA VAL A 198 8.61 6.61 0.47
C VAL A 198 7.17 7.00 0.21
N GLN A 199 6.26 6.45 1.00
CA GLN A 199 4.87 6.88 1.03
C GLN A 199 4.74 7.99 2.06
N LEU A 200 4.47 9.20 1.59
CA LEU A 200 4.27 10.38 2.44
C LEU A 200 2.80 10.71 2.68
N ASP A 201 1.87 9.99 2.07
CA ASP A 201 0.44 10.15 2.28
C ASP A 201 -0.22 8.78 2.53
N PRO A 202 -0.78 8.55 3.73
CA PRO A 202 -0.67 9.42 4.92
C PRO A 202 0.76 9.42 5.50
N LEU A 203 1.02 10.35 6.42
CA LEU A 203 2.14 10.26 7.36
C LEU A 203 1.68 9.57 8.64
N TYR A 204 2.61 8.92 9.34
CA TYR A 204 2.38 8.40 10.67
C TYR A 204 3.08 9.24 11.72
N VAL A 205 2.40 9.48 12.83
CA VAL A 205 2.94 10.18 13.99
C VAL A 205 3.05 9.19 15.11
N GLU A 206 4.27 8.90 15.53
CA GLU A 206 4.57 8.00 16.64
C GLU A 206 4.76 8.82 17.91
N ALA A 207 3.94 8.53 18.93
CA ALA A 207 4.02 9.15 20.24
C ALA A 207 4.06 8.07 21.32
N TYR A 208 4.84 8.30 22.37
CA TYR A 208 4.96 7.38 23.50
C TYR A 208 4.37 8.04 24.75
N LEU A 209 3.37 7.40 25.34
CA LEU A 209 2.63 7.95 26.47
C LEU A 209 2.82 7.09 27.73
N PRO A 210 2.82 7.68 28.94
CA PRO A 210 2.85 6.92 30.18
C PRO A 210 1.63 6.00 30.31
N VAL A 211 1.83 4.77 30.81
CA VAL A 211 0.77 3.75 30.96
C VAL A 211 -0.46 4.25 31.76
N ALA A 212 -0.28 5.20 32.68
CA ALA A 212 -1.37 5.82 33.43
C ALA A 212 -2.47 6.41 32.53
N ARG A 213 -2.11 6.89 31.33
CA ARG A 213 -3.01 7.52 30.36
C ARG A 213 -3.61 6.55 29.35
N TRP A 214 -3.29 5.26 29.43
CA TRP A 214 -3.74 4.25 28.45
C TRP A 214 -5.26 4.19 28.30
N LYS A 215 -6.01 4.37 29.39
CA LYS A 215 -7.49 4.38 29.37
C LYS A 215 -8.08 5.65 28.77
N GLU A 216 -7.29 6.72 28.62
CA GLU A 216 -7.74 8.00 28.06
C GLU A 216 -7.69 7.99 26.54
N ILE A 217 -6.83 7.17 25.93
CA ILE A 217 -6.60 7.14 24.49
C ILE A 217 -7.45 6.04 23.85
N ALA A 218 -8.25 6.43 22.87
CA ALA A 218 -9.11 5.52 22.13
C ALA A 218 -8.80 5.55 20.63
N LEU A 219 -9.01 4.40 19.98
CA LEU A 219 -8.87 4.29 18.53
C LEU A 219 -9.86 5.23 17.83
N GLY A 220 -9.39 5.96 16.84
CA GLY A 220 -10.15 6.98 16.12
C GLY A 220 -10.25 8.35 16.79
N MET A 221 -9.68 8.53 17.99
CA MET A 221 -9.56 9.83 18.64
C MET A 221 -8.77 10.81 17.75
N THR A 222 -9.21 12.06 17.69
CA THR A 222 -8.48 13.12 16.98
C THR A 222 -7.57 13.86 17.95
N ALA A 223 -6.30 14.01 17.60
CA ALA A 223 -5.33 14.79 18.36
C ALA A 223 -4.73 15.90 17.47
N THR A 224 -4.24 16.95 18.11
CA THR A 224 -3.57 18.05 17.40
C THR A 224 -2.07 17.82 17.43
N VAL A 225 -1.46 17.68 16.27
CA VAL A 225 -0.01 17.51 16.09
C VAL A 225 0.58 18.86 15.69
N GLU A 226 1.42 19.41 16.55
CA GLU A 226 2.20 20.61 16.30
C GLU A 226 3.59 20.20 15.79
N LEU A 227 3.94 20.60 14.56
CA LEU A 227 5.28 20.33 14.02
C LEU A 227 6.28 21.38 14.52
N ASP A 228 7.51 20.95 14.77
CA ASP A 228 8.59 21.87 15.12
C ASP A 228 8.98 22.77 13.92
N GLN A 229 9.69 23.86 14.20
CA GLN A 229 10.30 24.67 13.15
C GLN A 229 11.33 23.85 12.36
N PRO A 230 11.46 24.04 11.02
CA PRO A 230 11.05 25.23 10.25
C PRO A 230 9.62 25.19 9.68
N ILE A 231 8.95 24.04 9.70
CA ILE A 231 7.62 23.91 9.05
C ILE A 231 6.55 24.56 9.92
N GLY A 232 6.56 24.25 11.22
CA GLY A 232 5.54 24.75 12.13
C GLY A 232 4.12 24.33 11.76
N GLY A 233 3.16 24.88 12.51
CA GLY A 233 1.73 24.66 12.28
C GLY A 233 1.16 23.50 13.10
N ALA A 234 -0.16 23.52 13.25
CA ALA A 234 -0.93 22.54 13.97
C ALA A 234 -1.84 21.78 12.98
N TYR A 235 -1.76 20.45 13.02
CA TYR A 235 -2.49 19.57 12.10
C TYR A 235 -3.32 18.58 12.89
N ALA A 236 -4.52 18.28 12.40
CA ALA A 236 -5.35 17.24 12.99
C ALA A 236 -4.85 15.86 12.50
N ALA A 237 -4.56 14.97 13.45
CA ALA A 237 -4.22 13.58 13.17
C ALA A 237 -5.17 12.65 13.95
N LYS A 238 -5.43 11.47 13.40
CA LYS A 238 -6.37 10.50 13.98
C LYS A 238 -5.62 9.29 14.52
N VAL A 239 -5.89 8.90 15.76
CA VAL A 239 -5.32 7.69 16.36
C VAL A 239 -5.74 6.48 15.55
N SER A 240 -4.77 5.79 14.95
CA SER A 240 -4.97 4.59 14.14
C SER A 240 -4.57 3.32 14.87
N VAL A 241 -3.56 3.38 15.75
CA VAL A 241 -3.11 2.25 16.57
C VAL A 241 -2.83 2.71 17.99
N VAL A 242 -3.24 1.88 18.95
CA VAL A 242 -2.85 1.97 20.36
C VAL A 242 -2.22 0.64 20.73
N ASP A 243 -0.97 0.66 21.16
CA ASP A 243 -0.26 -0.57 21.49
C ASP A 243 -0.92 -1.26 22.69
N GLN A 244 -1.09 -2.58 22.56
CA GLN A 244 -1.62 -3.43 23.62
C GLN A 244 -0.53 -4.01 24.53
N VAL A 245 0.74 -3.80 24.18
CA VAL A 245 1.91 -4.25 24.92
C VAL A 245 2.64 -3.01 25.43
N PHE A 246 2.88 -2.97 26.74
CA PHE A 246 3.60 -1.86 27.37
C PHE A 246 5.09 -2.13 27.40
N ASP A 247 5.88 -1.08 27.22
CA ASP A 247 7.31 -1.13 27.50
C ASP A 247 7.54 -0.94 29.00
N ALA A 248 7.89 -2.04 29.68
CA ALA A 248 8.13 -2.04 31.11
C ALA A 248 9.39 -1.26 31.53
N ALA A 249 10.37 -1.08 30.62
CA ALA A 249 11.60 -0.37 30.93
C ALA A 249 11.38 1.15 30.98
N SER A 250 10.55 1.68 30.07
CA SER A 250 10.21 3.10 30.01
C SER A 250 8.90 3.45 30.73
N GLY A 251 8.05 2.47 31.04
CA GLY A 251 6.73 2.69 31.63
C GLY A 251 5.75 3.37 30.66
N THR A 252 5.93 3.14 29.35
CA THR A 252 5.14 3.79 28.28
C THR A 252 4.43 2.79 27.37
N PHE A 253 3.50 3.29 26.56
CA PHE A 253 2.89 2.58 25.44
C PHE A 253 2.93 3.46 24.18
N GLY A 254 3.08 2.83 23.02
CA GLY A 254 3.07 3.52 21.73
C GLY A 254 1.65 3.84 21.26
N VAL A 255 1.51 5.01 20.63
CA VAL A 255 0.31 5.44 19.94
C VAL A 255 0.71 5.95 18.57
N ARG A 256 0.12 5.37 17.53
CA ARG A 256 0.27 5.82 16.16
C ARG A 256 -0.93 6.64 15.75
N LEU A 257 -0.68 7.82 15.21
CA LEU A 257 -1.68 8.65 14.57
C LEU A 257 -1.44 8.76 13.08
N GLU A 258 -2.53 8.81 12.31
CA GLU A 258 -2.52 9.05 10.88
C GLU A 258 -2.72 10.54 10.60
N LEU A 259 -1.76 11.13 9.89
CA LEU A 259 -1.73 12.54 9.50
C LEU A 259 -1.85 12.63 7.97
N PRO A 260 -3.00 13.08 7.43
CA PRO A 260 -3.20 13.23 5.99
C PRO A 260 -2.20 14.22 5.36
N ASN A 261 -1.63 13.89 4.21
CA ASN A 261 -0.67 14.73 3.49
C ASN A 261 -0.80 14.58 1.96
N PRO A 262 -1.99 14.85 1.40
CA PRO A 262 -2.32 14.53 0.00
C PRO A 262 -1.47 15.27 -1.04
N ASP A 263 -0.91 16.43 -0.67
CA ASP A 263 -0.07 17.29 -1.51
C ASP A 263 1.44 17.05 -1.30
N PHE A 264 1.82 16.10 -0.44
CA PHE A 264 3.21 15.84 -0.05
C PHE A 264 3.99 17.07 0.47
N LYS A 265 3.28 18.02 1.08
CA LYS A 265 3.88 19.27 1.62
C LYS A 265 4.68 19.02 2.90
N LEU A 266 4.27 18.02 3.67
CA LEU A 266 4.92 17.67 4.93
C LEU A 266 5.97 16.57 4.68
N PRO A 267 7.26 16.81 4.96
CA PRO A 267 8.28 15.78 4.95
C PRO A 267 8.23 14.94 6.23
N GLY A 268 8.55 13.65 6.07
CA GLY A 268 8.76 12.75 7.20
C GLY A 268 10.14 12.94 7.85
N GLY A 269 10.30 12.37 9.06
CA GLY A 269 11.50 12.40 9.89
C GLY A 269 11.58 13.58 10.87
N GLN A 270 10.49 14.34 11.06
CA GLN A 270 10.49 15.54 11.88
C GLN A 270 9.95 15.28 13.28
N ARG A 271 10.47 16.04 14.25
CA ARG A 271 9.93 16.08 15.60
C ARG A 271 8.64 16.89 15.66
N CYS A 272 7.77 16.49 16.56
CA CYS A 272 6.49 17.13 16.79
C CYS A 272 6.09 17.04 18.26
N LYS A 273 5.04 17.77 18.61
CA LYS A 273 4.32 17.62 19.87
C LYS A 273 2.87 17.31 19.59
N VAL A 274 2.33 16.26 20.18
CA VAL A 274 0.91 15.90 20.05
C VAL A 274 0.16 16.30 21.31
N ALA A 275 -0.95 17.00 21.14
CA ALA A 275 -1.89 17.36 22.19
C ALA A 275 -3.18 16.56 21.99
N PHE A 276 -3.49 15.70 22.95
CA PHE A 276 -4.75 14.97 22.99
C PHE A 276 -5.83 15.83 23.66
N PRO A 277 -7.07 15.87 23.14
CA PRO A 277 -8.16 16.54 23.80
C PRO A 277 -8.49 15.79 25.10
N LEU A 278 -8.00 16.32 26.22
CA LEU A 278 -8.37 15.85 27.54
C LEU A 278 -9.89 16.01 27.70
N ALA A 279 -10.58 14.95 28.14
CA ALA A 279 -11.94 15.11 28.63
C ALA A 279 -11.91 16.15 29.77
N PRO A 280 -12.87 17.09 29.85
CA PRO A 280 -12.95 17.96 31.01
C PRO A 280 -13.04 17.06 32.24
N ALA A 281 -12.12 17.25 33.19
CA ALA A 281 -12.18 16.57 34.47
C ALA A 281 -13.62 16.71 35.00
N GLY A 282 -14.32 15.59 35.15
CA GLY A 282 -15.61 15.57 35.83
C GLY A 282 -15.46 16.27 37.18
N PRO A 283 -16.51 16.95 37.69
CA PRO A 283 -16.40 17.78 38.87
C PRO A 283 -15.75 17.00 40.01
N LEU A 284 -14.67 17.56 40.57
CA LEU A 284 -13.91 17.02 41.69
C LEU A 284 -14.86 16.44 42.72
N ALA A 285 -14.85 15.12 42.87
CA ALA A 285 -15.50 14.46 44.00
C ALA A 285 -14.88 15.06 45.26
N THR A 286 -15.70 15.78 46.02
CA THR A 286 -15.32 16.42 47.27
C THR A 286 -14.64 15.42 48.18
N ALA A 287 -13.38 15.69 48.51
CA ALA A 287 -12.62 14.95 49.51
C ALA A 287 -13.41 14.93 50.83
N VAL A 288 -13.78 13.73 51.28
CA VAL A 288 -14.28 13.49 52.63
C VAL A 288 -13.07 13.52 53.57
N PRO A 289 -13.02 14.40 54.58
CA PRO A 289 -11.90 14.43 55.52
C PRO A 289 -11.92 13.17 56.41
N PRO A 290 -10.74 12.68 56.84
CA PRO A 290 -10.66 11.51 57.70
C PRO A 290 -11.18 11.85 59.10
N ASP A 291 -12.11 11.05 59.59
CA ASP A 291 -12.64 11.13 60.95
C ASP A 291 -11.51 11.01 61.99
N ALA A 292 -11.48 11.99 62.88
CA ALA A 292 -10.66 12.01 64.07
C ALA A 292 -11.17 10.98 65.09
N LYS A 293 -10.25 10.23 65.69
CA LYS A 293 -10.41 9.61 67.01
C LYS A 293 -9.26 10.04 67.91
#